data_AF-A0A1V4XD06-F1
#
_entry.id   AF-A0A1V4XD06-F1
#
_cell.length_a   1.000
_cell.length_b   1.000
_cell.length_c   1.000
_cell.angle_alpha   90.00
_cell.angle_beta   90.00
_cell.angle_gamma   90.00
#
_symmetry.space_group_name_H-M   'P 1'
#
loop_
_entity.id
_entity.type
_entity.pdbx_description
1 polymer ?
#
loop_
_entity_poly.entity_id
_entity_poly.type
_entity_poly.pdbx_seq_one_letter_code
_entity_poly.pdbx_strand_id
1 'polypeptide(L)'
;MRKLLGLATFVFLAFALYAGSILACSYDYADATGYGNASVYAQDPTWNRLGTSWTGEASVAAVANNIDTDDGVFWSVNGGAYGHDEIAVGDEVTFQFILSKVEWGRHQYDFLKAWIDWNSDKDFTDAGEMVYSMAYGNTVHTEADHTASQFLNAGHTPQIEGTYYSNGFTFSNAGDYWLRARVACSADAGTLNDFSPTGSYYQGEIEDWKLTVKQRVPEPTTMLLLGLGLMGLAGVRRKIQK
;
A
#
# COMPACT_ATOMS: atom_id res chain seq x y z
N MET A 1 -72.97 -2.27 -41.30
CA MET A 1 -71.68 -2.79 -40.77
C MET A 1 -70.95 -1.61 -40.15
N ARG A 2 -71.14 -1.37 -38.83
CA ARG A 2 -70.17 -1.61 -37.73
C ARG A 2 -68.85 -0.81 -37.94
N LYS A 3 -68.63 0.35 -37.29
CA LYS A 3 -68.30 0.65 -35.87
C LYS A 3 -66.78 0.81 -35.64
N LEU A 4 -66.41 1.92 -34.95
CA LEU A 4 -65.14 2.26 -34.24
C LEU A 4 -63.92 2.61 -35.12
N LEU A 5 -63.24 3.76 -35.02
CA LEU A 5 -62.73 4.60 -33.90
C LEU A 5 -61.69 3.88 -33.01
N GLY A 6 -60.45 4.38 -33.03
CA GLY A 6 -59.28 3.87 -32.29
C GLY A 6 -58.26 3.28 -33.28
N LEU A 7 -56.97 3.59 -33.24
CA LEU A 7 -56.14 3.82 -32.07
C LEU A 7 -54.85 4.48 -32.56
N ALA A 8 -54.60 5.72 -32.12
CA ALA A 8 -53.24 6.23 -32.07
C ALA A 8 -52.51 5.41 -31.01
N THR A 9 -51.50 4.64 -31.39
CA THR A 9 -50.61 4.01 -30.42
C THR A 9 -49.19 4.34 -30.81
N PHE A 10 -48.70 5.35 -30.10
CA PHE A 10 -47.32 5.65 -29.80
C PHE A 10 -46.34 4.52 -30.11
N VAL A 11 -45.41 4.83 -31.00
CA VAL A 11 -44.10 4.18 -31.10
C VAL A 11 -43.35 4.48 -29.79
N PHE A 12 -43.40 3.57 -28.83
CA PHE A 12 -42.42 3.51 -27.75
C PHE A 12 -41.33 2.53 -28.18
N LEU A 13 -40.39 3.02 -28.99
CA LEU A 13 -39.12 2.35 -29.18
C LEU A 13 -38.34 2.59 -27.87
N ALA A 14 -38.42 1.62 -26.95
CA ALA A 14 -37.58 1.59 -25.78
C ALA A 14 -36.13 1.40 -26.24
N PHE A 15 -35.41 2.52 -26.43
CA PHE A 15 -33.96 2.50 -26.40
C PHE A 15 -33.58 2.12 -24.96
N ALA A 16 -33.38 0.84 -24.72
CA ALA A 16 -32.53 0.41 -23.63
C ALA A 16 -31.15 0.98 -23.93
N LEU A 17 -30.85 2.13 -23.34
CA LEU A 17 -29.48 2.56 -23.11
C LEU A 17 -28.86 1.45 -22.27
N TYR A 18 -28.17 0.52 -22.93
CA TYR A 18 -27.13 -0.27 -22.29
C TYR A 18 -26.08 0.77 -21.90
N ALA A 19 -26.22 1.32 -20.70
CA ALA A 19 -25.09 1.92 -20.02
C ALA A 19 -24.12 0.76 -19.86
N GLY A 20 -23.16 0.66 -20.79
CA GLY A 20 -22.00 -0.19 -20.59
C GLY A 20 -21.49 0.20 -19.22
N SER A 21 -21.39 -0.77 -18.33
CA SER A 21 -20.65 -0.61 -17.09
C SER A 21 -19.34 0.06 -17.48
N ILE A 22 -19.14 1.26 -16.96
CA ILE A 22 -17.87 1.94 -17.04
C ILE A 22 -16.91 0.94 -16.39
N LEU A 23 -16.04 0.31 -17.19
CA LEU A 23 -14.99 -0.56 -16.67
C LEU A 23 -14.30 0.25 -15.58
N ALA A 24 -14.33 -0.27 -14.35
CA ALA A 24 -13.59 0.32 -13.24
C ALA A 24 -12.17 0.59 -13.74
N CYS A 25 -11.68 1.79 -13.49
CA CYS A 25 -10.41 2.26 -14.01
C CYS A 25 -9.31 1.25 -13.68
N SER A 26 -8.63 0.80 -14.72
CA SER A 26 -7.67 -0.28 -14.72
C SER A 26 -6.29 0.16 -14.26
N TYR A 27 -6.14 1.25 -13.52
CA TYR A 27 -4.82 1.70 -13.09
C TYR A 27 -4.83 1.92 -11.60
N ASP A 28 -3.73 1.61 -10.95
CA ASP A 28 -3.39 2.03 -9.60
C ASP A 28 -2.14 2.93 -9.74
N TYR A 29 -2.21 4.16 -9.22
CA TYR A 29 -1.11 5.13 -9.29
C TYR A 29 -0.57 5.40 -7.90
N ALA A 30 0.74 5.64 -7.85
CA ALA A 30 1.40 6.06 -6.64
C ALA A 30 0.88 7.40 -6.07
N ASP A 31 0.53 7.43 -4.77
CA ASP A 31 0.10 8.63 -4.03
C ASP A 31 1.20 9.59 -3.60
N ALA A 32 2.45 9.11 -3.52
CA ALA A 32 3.55 9.92 -3.01
C ALA A 32 3.80 11.12 -3.94
N THR A 33 3.38 12.31 -3.48
CA THR A 33 3.31 13.49 -4.33
C THR A 33 4.69 14.12 -4.56
N GLY A 34 5.04 14.34 -5.82
CA GLY A 34 6.33 14.93 -6.22
C GLY A 34 7.47 13.93 -6.37
N TYR A 35 7.16 12.62 -6.29
CA TYR A 35 8.06 11.54 -6.64
C TYR A 35 7.97 11.23 -8.14
N GLY A 36 8.91 10.43 -8.65
CA GLY A 36 8.81 9.89 -10.00
C GLY A 36 7.52 9.07 -10.19
N ASN A 37 6.89 9.24 -11.36
CA ASN A 37 5.63 8.56 -11.68
C ASN A 37 5.78 7.03 -11.54
N ALA A 38 4.84 6.41 -10.86
CA ALA A 38 4.69 4.96 -10.80
C ALA A 38 3.22 4.61 -11.00
N SER A 39 2.97 3.54 -11.75
CA SER A 39 1.62 3.05 -11.95
C SER A 39 1.62 1.55 -12.20
N VAL A 40 0.47 0.94 -11.99
CA VAL A 40 0.22 -0.42 -12.41
C VAL A 40 -1.11 -0.47 -13.14
N TYR A 41 -1.14 -1.16 -14.27
CA TYR A 41 -2.37 -1.46 -14.97
C TYR A 41 -2.95 -2.80 -14.50
N ALA A 42 -4.26 -2.93 -14.38
CA ALA A 42 -4.96 -4.19 -14.22
C ALA A 42 -6.31 -4.12 -14.96
N GLN A 43 -6.40 -4.83 -16.09
CA GLN A 43 -7.67 -4.92 -16.86
C GLN A 43 -8.74 -5.72 -16.09
N ASP A 44 -8.28 -6.58 -15.19
CA ASP A 44 -9.01 -7.27 -14.13
C ASP A 44 -8.00 -7.32 -12.97
N PRO A 45 -8.32 -6.85 -11.74
CA PRO A 45 -7.36 -6.81 -10.63
C PRO A 45 -6.91 -8.21 -10.16
N THR A 46 -7.01 -9.24 -10.97
CA THR A 46 -6.88 -10.62 -10.56
C THR A 46 -5.45 -11.05 -10.20
N TRP A 47 -4.45 -10.23 -10.47
CA TRP A 47 -3.03 -10.58 -10.32
C TRP A 47 -2.49 -10.24 -8.94
N ASN A 48 -1.19 -9.95 -8.83
CA ASN A 48 -0.52 -9.68 -7.56
C ASN A 48 -1.08 -8.42 -6.91
N ARG A 49 -1.36 -8.52 -5.61
CA ARG A 49 -1.91 -7.44 -4.79
C ARG A 49 -1.20 -7.34 -3.46
N LEU A 50 -1.20 -6.14 -2.91
CA LEU A 50 -0.97 -5.92 -1.50
C LEU A 50 -2.33 -5.95 -0.80
N GLY A 51 -2.42 -6.71 0.29
CA GLY A 51 -3.67 -6.89 1.01
C GLY A 51 -4.66 -7.72 0.20
N THR A 52 -5.95 -7.42 0.33
CA THR A 52 -7.03 -8.17 -0.33
C THR A 52 -7.94 -7.27 -1.16
N SER A 53 -7.85 -5.97 -0.97
CA SER A 53 -8.63 -5.01 -1.74
C SER A 53 -7.95 -4.78 -3.08
N TRP A 54 -8.55 -3.97 -3.95
CA TRP A 54 -7.87 -3.44 -5.12
C TRP A 54 -8.21 -1.96 -5.18
N THR A 55 -7.19 -1.11 -5.24
CA THR A 55 -7.32 0.35 -5.19
C THR A 55 -7.17 0.96 -6.60
N GLY A 56 -8.17 0.74 -7.45
CA GLY A 56 -8.17 1.31 -8.80
C GLY A 56 -8.47 2.82 -8.83
N GLU A 57 -7.67 3.58 -9.57
CA GLU A 57 -7.70 5.02 -9.74
C GLU A 57 -7.93 5.50 -11.18
N ALA A 58 -8.70 6.58 -11.33
CA ALA A 58 -9.11 7.10 -12.63
C ALA A 58 -8.02 7.88 -13.37
N SER A 59 -7.03 8.45 -12.66
CA SER A 59 -5.93 9.22 -13.25
C SER A 59 -4.85 9.57 -12.24
N VAL A 60 -3.62 9.83 -12.73
CA VAL A 60 -2.48 10.42 -11.99
C VAL A 60 -2.81 11.74 -11.26
N ALA A 61 -3.93 12.40 -11.56
CA ALA A 61 -4.35 13.65 -10.92
C ALA A 61 -5.35 13.47 -9.77
N ALA A 62 -5.79 12.24 -9.48
CA ALA A 62 -6.62 11.92 -8.30
C ALA A 62 -5.81 11.88 -6.98
N VAL A 63 -4.51 12.15 -7.09
CA VAL A 63 -3.38 11.59 -6.32
C VAL A 63 -2.87 12.55 -5.25
N ALA A 64 -3.73 12.97 -4.31
CA ALA A 64 -3.24 13.60 -3.09
C ALA A 64 -4.26 13.40 -1.96
N ASN A 65 -4.04 12.36 -1.16
CA ASN A 65 -4.87 11.99 0.00
C ASN A 65 -6.26 11.44 -0.34
N ASN A 66 -6.42 10.68 -1.41
CA ASN A 66 -7.47 9.67 -1.45
C ASN A 66 -7.02 8.64 -0.39
N ILE A 67 -7.66 8.35 0.74
CA ILE A 67 -8.92 7.62 0.95
C ILE A 67 -9.22 6.55 -0.11
N ASP A 68 -8.22 6.01 -0.79
CA ASP A 68 -8.26 4.60 -1.14
C ASP A 68 -8.02 3.78 0.12
N THR A 69 -8.38 2.50 0.03
CA THR A 69 -8.23 1.55 1.12
C THR A 69 -6.94 0.79 0.94
N ASP A 70 -5.84 1.54 0.87
CA ASP A 70 -4.47 1.02 0.95
C ASP A 70 -4.43 -0.09 2.01
N ASP A 71 -4.11 -1.31 1.57
CA ASP A 71 -4.10 -2.48 2.41
C ASP A 71 -2.88 -3.36 2.22
N GLY A 72 -2.71 -4.32 3.13
CA GLY A 72 -1.56 -5.21 3.10
C GLY A 72 -0.24 -4.64 3.58
N VAL A 73 -0.10 -3.32 3.80
CA VAL A 73 1.06 -2.74 4.47
C VAL A 73 0.71 -2.37 5.91
N PHE A 74 1.44 -2.96 6.86
CA PHE A 74 1.30 -2.71 8.29
C PHE A 74 2.68 -2.53 8.93
N TRP A 75 2.73 -1.94 10.12
CA TRP A 75 3.95 -1.87 10.91
C TRP A 75 3.72 -2.21 12.36
N SER A 76 4.78 -2.71 12.99
CA SER A 76 4.87 -2.94 14.44
C SER A 76 5.90 -1.98 15.01
N VAL A 77 5.57 -1.40 16.17
CA VAL A 77 6.45 -0.51 16.92
C VAL A 77 6.93 -1.22 18.18
N ASN A 78 8.25 -1.34 18.34
CA ASN A 78 8.93 -1.98 19.47
C ASN A 78 8.41 -3.41 19.78
N GLY A 79 8.11 -4.19 18.73
CA GLY A 79 7.59 -5.55 18.86
C GLY A 79 6.11 -5.64 19.27
N GLY A 80 5.35 -4.56 19.14
CA GLY A 80 3.89 -4.53 19.30
C GLY A 80 3.13 -5.32 18.21
N ALA A 81 1.81 -5.21 18.22
CA ALA A 81 0.99 -5.80 17.17
C ALA A 81 1.23 -5.09 15.82
N TYR A 82 1.05 -5.81 14.72
CA TYR A 82 1.07 -5.20 13.39
C TYR A 82 -0.23 -4.43 13.17
N GLY A 83 -0.10 -3.16 12.80
CA GLY A 83 -1.20 -2.24 12.57
C GLY A 83 -0.63 -0.93 12.03
N HIS A 84 -1.13 0.19 12.55
CA HIS A 84 -0.69 1.53 12.18
C HIS A 84 -0.38 2.39 13.41
N ASP A 85 0.28 1.77 14.39
CA ASP A 85 0.62 2.42 15.66
C ASP A 85 1.50 3.65 15.44
N GLU A 86 1.40 4.62 16.35
CA GLU A 86 2.20 5.85 16.28
C GLU A 86 3.70 5.54 16.39
N ILE A 87 4.49 6.14 15.50
CA ILE A 87 5.96 6.00 15.48
C ILE A 87 6.57 7.24 16.14
N ALA A 88 7.50 7.03 17.07
CA ALA A 88 8.33 8.09 17.63
C ALA A 88 9.82 7.89 17.32
N VAL A 89 10.58 8.99 17.39
CA VAL A 89 12.04 8.96 17.23
C VAL A 89 12.66 7.97 18.21
N GLY A 90 13.53 7.11 17.68
CA GLY A 90 14.24 6.08 18.44
C GLY A 90 13.47 4.76 18.62
N ASP A 91 12.23 4.65 18.13
CA ASP A 91 11.52 3.37 18.12
C ASP A 91 12.10 2.40 17.08
N GLU A 92 12.04 1.11 17.39
CA GLU A 92 12.28 0.04 16.42
C GLU A 92 10.98 -0.26 15.67
N VAL A 93 11.01 -0.14 14.35
CA VAL A 93 9.85 -0.35 13.47
C VAL A 93 10.12 -1.49 12.50
N THR A 94 9.22 -2.46 12.45
CA THR A 94 9.22 -3.53 11.44
C THR A 94 7.97 -3.43 10.58
N PHE A 95 8.12 -3.62 9.27
CA PHE A 95 7.01 -3.60 8.31
C PHE A 95 6.55 -5.02 8.00
N GLN A 96 5.25 -5.17 7.80
CA GLN A 96 4.58 -6.37 7.32
C GLN A 96 3.93 -6.06 5.97
N PHE A 97 4.11 -6.98 5.03
CA PHE A 97 3.52 -6.93 3.70
C PHE A 97 2.69 -8.20 3.47
N ILE A 98 1.41 -8.06 3.19
CA ILE A 98 0.52 -9.18 2.85
C ILE A 98 0.39 -9.20 1.34
N LEU A 99 0.86 -10.26 0.70
CA LEU A 99 0.71 -10.48 -0.74
C LEU A 99 -0.50 -11.38 -0.97
N SER A 100 -1.42 -10.96 -1.83
CA SER A 100 -2.52 -11.81 -2.27
C SER A 100 -2.61 -11.87 -3.79
N LYS A 101 -3.34 -12.87 -4.29
CA LYS A 101 -3.67 -13.03 -5.71
C LYS A 101 -5.06 -13.61 -5.85
N VAL A 102 -5.75 -13.25 -6.92
CA VAL A 102 -7.02 -13.90 -7.29
C VAL A 102 -6.79 -15.01 -8.31
N GLU A 103 -5.89 -14.78 -9.25
CA GLU A 103 -5.54 -15.65 -10.36
C GLU A 103 -4.03 -15.93 -10.40
N TRP A 104 -3.69 -17.07 -10.99
CA TRP A 104 -2.32 -17.54 -11.10
C TRP A 104 -1.82 -17.37 -12.54
N GLY A 105 -0.74 -16.62 -12.71
CA GLY A 105 -0.23 -16.26 -14.03
C GLY A 105 0.79 -17.25 -14.57
N ARG A 106 1.06 -17.15 -15.87
CA ARG A 106 2.17 -17.85 -16.52
C ARG A 106 3.45 -17.03 -16.38
N HIS A 107 3.89 -16.83 -15.14
CA HIS A 107 5.14 -16.15 -14.79
C HIS A 107 5.97 -17.05 -13.87
N GLN A 108 7.29 -16.89 -13.89
CA GLN A 108 8.20 -17.74 -13.12
C GLN A 108 8.38 -17.24 -11.69
N TYR A 109 8.29 -15.93 -11.50
CA TYR A 109 8.46 -15.27 -10.21
C TYR A 109 7.45 -14.16 -9.99
N ASP A 110 7.12 -13.98 -8.72
CA ASP A 110 6.42 -12.83 -8.17
C ASP A 110 7.38 -11.98 -7.37
N PHE A 111 7.23 -10.67 -7.50
CA PHE A 111 8.13 -9.69 -6.92
C PHE A 111 7.37 -8.82 -5.93
N LEU A 112 8.02 -8.59 -4.78
CA LEU A 112 7.63 -7.59 -3.80
C LEU A 112 8.87 -6.77 -3.46
N LYS A 113 8.75 -5.45 -3.53
CA LYS A 113 9.78 -4.52 -3.06
C LYS A 113 9.13 -3.39 -2.29
N ALA A 114 9.84 -2.89 -1.29
CA ALA A 114 9.46 -1.69 -0.59
C ALA A 114 10.65 -0.76 -0.38
N TRP A 115 10.37 0.54 -0.39
CA TRP A 115 11.33 1.62 -0.23
C TRP A 115 10.83 2.62 0.82
N ILE A 116 11.76 3.29 1.49
CA ILE A 116 11.49 4.44 2.34
C ILE A 116 12.41 5.58 1.90
N ASP A 117 11.82 6.73 1.60
CA ASP A 117 12.57 7.98 1.37
C ASP A 117 13.05 8.49 2.74
N TRP A 118 14.32 8.21 3.06
CA TRP A 118 14.91 8.54 4.34
C TRP A 118 15.37 10.00 4.44
N ASN A 119 15.67 10.61 3.29
CA ASN A 119 16.30 11.93 3.22
C ASN A 119 15.30 13.04 2.81
N SER A 120 14.06 12.66 2.52
CA SER A 120 12.94 13.51 2.09
C SER A 120 13.20 14.28 0.79
N ASP A 121 14.03 13.74 -0.11
CA ASP A 121 14.36 14.38 -1.38
C ASP A 121 13.41 14.01 -2.53
N LYS A 122 12.43 13.14 -2.25
CA LYS A 122 11.40 12.65 -3.17
C LYS A 122 11.91 11.72 -4.26
N ASP A 123 13.00 11.02 -3.98
CA ASP A 123 13.49 9.88 -4.71
C ASP A 123 13.39 8.62 -3.82
N PHE A 124 13.34 7.45 -4.46
CA PHE A 124 13.42 6.15 -3.78
C PHE A 124 14.64 5.35 -4.26
N THR A 125 15.46 5.93 -5.14
CA THR A 125 16.59 5.25 -5.78
C THR A 125 17.90 5.39 -5.02
N ASP A 126 17.93 6.09 -3.89
CA ASP A 126 19.15 6.24 -3.11
C ASP A 126 19.59 4.93 -2.44
N ALA A 127 20.89 4.87 -2.16
CA ALA A 127 21.48 3.75 -1.46
C ALA A 127 20.94 3.65 -0.02
N GLY A 128 20.25 2.54 0.27
CA GLY A 128 19.68 2.26 1.59
C GLY A 128 18.19 2.53 1.72
N GLU A 129 17.55 3.08 0.68
CA GLU A 129 16.11 3.33 0.68
C GLU A 129 15.30 2.08 0.39
N MET A 130 15.83 1.12 -0.36
CA MET A 130 15.20 -0.19 -0.52
C MET A 130 15.24 -0.98 0.80
N VAL A 131 14.12 -1.00 1.51
CA VAL A 131 13.98 -1.63 2.84
C VAL A 131 13.51 -3.08 2.78
N TYR A 132 12.91 -3.48 1.67
CA TYR A 132 12.46 -4.86 1.47
C TYR A 132 12.56 -5.26 0.00
N SER A 133 12.96 -6.50 -0.26
CA SER A 133 12.95 -7.08 -1.60
C SER A 133 12.84 -8.59 -1.55
N MET A 134 11.98 -9.14 -2.39
CA MET A 134 11.71 -10.57 -2.45
C MET A 134 11.28 -10.98 -3.85
N ALA A 135 11.76 -12.15 -4.29
CA ALA A 135 11.27 -12.85 -5.46
C ALA A 135 10.83 -14.25 -5.05
N TYR A 136 9.54 -14.54 -5.18
CA TYR A 136 8.98 -15.85 -4.88
C TYR A 136 8.85 -16.64 -6.18
N GLY A 137 9.48 -17.81 -6.21
CA GLY A 137 9.38 -18.71 -7.37
C GLY A 137 8.02 -19.39 -7.38
N ASN A 138 7.25 -19.11 -8.42
CA ASN A 138 6.05 -19.89 -8.67
C ASN A 138 6.53 -21.29 -9.09
N THR A 139 6.28 -22.31 -8.26
CA THR A 139 6.73 -23.68 -8.55
C THR A 139 5.87 -24.20 -9.69
N VAL A 140 6.28 -23.88 -10.92
CA VAL A 140 5.73 -24.29 -12.21
C VAL A 140 4.35 -24.94 -12.06
N HIS A 141 3.29 -24.14 -12.15
CA HIS A 141 2.00 -24.66 -12.57
C HIS A 141 2.21 -25.26 -13.96
N THR A 142 2.52 -26.56 -14.04
CA THR A 142 2.72 -27.21 -15.32
C THR A 142 1.43 -27.06 -16.11
N GLU A 143 1.54 -26.78 -17.41
CA GLU A 143 0.42 -26.63 -18.35
C GLU A 143 -0.58 -27.81 -18.32
N ALA A 144 -0.22 -28.93 -17.69
CA ALA A 144 -1.05 -30.11 -17.49
C ALA A 144 -2.07 -29.99 -16.34
N ASP A 145 -1.89 -29.07 -15.39
CA ASP A 145 -2.75 -28.97 -14.18
C ASP A 145 -3.83 -27.88 -14.27
N HIS A 146 -3.84 -27.09 -15.34
CA HIS A 146 -4.72 -25.91 -15.43
C HIS A 146 -5.45 -25.86 -16.77
N THR A 147 -6.68 -26.37 -16.79
CA THR A 147 -7.65 -25.96 -17.82
C THR A 147 -8.01 -24.49 -17.61
N ALA A 148 -8.39 -23.76 -18.66
CA ALA A 148 -8.78 -22.34 -18.60
C ALA A 148 -9.83 -22.01 -17.50
N SER A 149 -10.59 -23.01 -17.01
CA SER A 149 -11.55 -22.85 -15.92
C SER A 149 -10.97 -22.94 -14.51
N GLN A 150 -9.68 -23.24 -14.34
CA GLN A 150 -8.97 -23.19 -13.04
C GLN A 150 -8.18 -21.89 -12.87
N PHE A 151 -7.93 -21.16 -13.95
CA PHE A 151 -7.49 -19.76 -13.90
C PHE A 151 -8.65 -18.84 -13.53
N LEU A 152 -9.89 -19.25 -13.78
CA LEU A 152 -11.10 -18.61 -13.29
C LEU A 152 -11.56 -19.35 -12.03
N ASN A 153 -10.98 -19.05 -10.88
CA ASN A 153 -11.58 -19.54 -9.63
C ASN A 153 -13.04 -19.08 -9.62
N ALA A 154 -13.97 -20.03 -9.50
CA ALA A 154 -15.39 -19.78 -9.32
C ALA A 154 -15.59 -19.00 -8.00
N GLY A 155 -15.41 -17.67 -8.05
CA GLY A 155 -15.45 -16.79 -6.90
C GLY A 155 -14.64 -15.48 -6.98
N HIS A 156 -13.63 -15.33 -7.86
CA HIS A 156 -12.78 -14.12 -7.96
C HIS A 156 -12.38 -13.52 -6.57
N THR A 157 -12.12 -14.36 -5.56
CA THR A 157 -11.74 -13.90 -4.22
C THR A 157 -10.21 -13.91 -4.06
N PRO A 158 -9.61 -12.81 -3.58
CA PRO A 158 -8.18 -12.77 -3.26
C PRO A 158 -7.81 -13.85 -2.24
N GLN A 159 -6.75 -14.60 -2.54
CA GLN A 159 -6.11 -15.57 -1.66
C GLN A 159 -4.78 -14.99 -1.19
N ILE A 160 -4.55 -14.98 0.12
CA ILE A 160 -3.25 -14.59 0.68
C ILE A 160 -2.22 -15.64 0.23
N GLU A 161 -1.24 -15.21 -0.56
CA GLU A 161 -0.10 -16.03 -0.96
C GLU A 161 0.91 -16.10 0.18
N GLY A 162 1.17 -14.96 0.83
CA GLY A 162 2.19 -14.86 1.84
C GLY A 162 2.10 -13.60 2.67
N THR A 163 2.71 -13.68 3.85
CA THR A 163 2.92 -12.54 4.74
C THR A 163 4.41 -12.41 4.99
N TYR A 164 4.95 -11.24 4.67
CA TYR A 164 6.36 -10.96 4.63
C TYR A 164 6.71 -9.86 5.62
N TYR A 165 7.92 -9.88 6.14
CA TYR A 165 8.37 -8.96 7.18
C TYR A 165 9.72 -8.35 6.82
N SER A 166 9.89 -7.06 7.05
CA SER A 166 11.16 -6.38 6.92
C SER A 166 12.10 -6.65 8.10
N ASN A 167 13.36 -6.22 7.97
CA ASN A 167 14.21 -6.00 9.13
C ASN A 167 13.68 -4.84 9.99
N GLY A 168 14.19 -4.70 11.21
CA GLY A 168 13.92 -3.55 12.08
C GLY A 168 14.65 -2.30 11.62
N PHE A 169 13.94 -1.16 11.62
CA PHE A 169 14.46 0.16 11.30
C PHE A 169 14.28 1.11 12.47
N THR A 170 15.10 2.16 12.53
CA THR A 170 14.98 3.21 13.55
C THR A 170 14.98 4.58 12.89
N PHE A 171 13.98 5.40 13.21
CA PHE A 171 13.89 6.76 12.71
C PHE A 171 14.74 7.69 13.58
N SER A 172 15.72 8.35 12.95
CA SER A 172 16.68 9.23 13.64
C SER A 172 16.13 10.63 13.90
N ASN A 173 15.18 11.09 13.08
CA ASN A 173 14.60 12.42 13.18
C ASN A 173 13.07 12.34 13.13
N ALA A 174 12.41 13.27 13.81
CA ALA A 174 10.97 13.46 13.65
C ALA A 174 10.69 14.10 12.28
N GLY A 175 9.56 13.75 11.69
CA GLY A 175 9.19 14.22 10.36
C GLY A 175 8.27 13.26 9.63
N ASP A 176 7.91 13.66 8.42
CA ASP A 176 7.14 12.84 7.50
C ASP A 176 8.09 12.11 6.57
N TYR A 177 7.91 10.80 6.45
CA TYR A 177 8.63 9.94 5.52
C TYR A 177 7.60 9.28 4.61
N TRP A 178 8.00 8.92 3.39
CA TRP A 178 7.16 8.10 2.52
C TRP A 178 7.73 6.70 2.43
N LEU A 179 6.84 5.72 2.56
CA LEU A 179 7.08 4.35 2.22
C LEU A 179 6.32 4.03 0.94
N ARG A 180 6.99 3.35 0.01
CA ARG A 180 6.35 2.76 -1.17
C ARG A 180 6.53 1.27 -1.12
N ALA A 181 5.46 0.49 -1.21
CA ALA A 181 5.50 -0.93 -1.49
C ALA A 181 4.93 -1.18 -2.88
N ARG A 182 5.56 -2.09 -3.64
CA ARG A 182 5.07 -2.49 -4.96
C ARG A 182 5.11 -4.00 -5.08
N VAL A 183 4.11 -4.54 -5.75
CA VAL A 183 4.08 -5.94 -6.19
C VAL A 183 3.93 -5.99 -7.70
N ALA A 184 4.58 -6.97 -8.33
CA ALA A 184 4.46 -7.27 -9.76
C ALA A 184 4.97 -8.69 -9.99
N CYS A 185 5.10 -9.14 -11.24
CA CYS A 185 5.71 -10.43 -11.55
C CYS A 185 6.78 -10.32 -12.64
N SER A 186 7.49 -11.42 -12.85
CA SER A 186 8.53 -11.58 -13.87
C SER A 186 8.06 -11.40 -15.32
N ALA A 187 6.76 -11.47 -15.61
CA ALA A 187 6.27 -11.14 -16.95
C ALA A 187 6.39 -9.64 -17.26
N ASP A 188 6.35 -8.79 -16.23
CA ASP A 188 6.38 -7.33 -16.37
C ASP A 188 7.78 -6.77 -16.19
N ALA A 189 8.46 -7.16 -15.11
CA ALA A 189 9.80 -6.66 -14.81
C ALA A 189 10.92 -7.56 -15.37
N GLY A 190 10.65 -8.77 -15.85
CA GLY A 190 11.69 -9.71 -16.30
C GLY A 190 12.50 -10.30 -15.15
N THR A 191 13.27 -9.47 -14.44
CA THR A 191 14.03 -9.85 -13.24
C THR A 191 13.69 -8.97 -12.04
N LEU A 192 14.05 -9.43 -10.84
CA LEU A 192 13.88 -8.64 -9.63
C LEU A 192 14.70 -7.33 -9.68
N ASN A 193 15.81 -7.26 -10.41
CA ASN A 193 16.64 -6.06 -10.48
C ASN A 193 16.00 -4.94 -11.29
N ASP A 194 15.19 -5.31 -12.28
CA ASP A 194 14.47 -4.37 -13.15
C ASP A 194 13.17 -3.86 -12.51
N PHE A 195 12.78 -4.44 -11.36
CA PHE A 195 11.64 -4.00 -10.58
C PHE A 195 12.00 -2.73 -9.77
N SER A 196 11.47 -1.59 -10.21
CA SER A 196 11.85 -0.23 -9.82
C SER A 196 10.77 0.43 -8.96
N PRO A 197 11.10 1.41 -8.09
CA PRO A 197 10.10 2.22 -7.39
C PRO A 197 9.27 3.13 -8.33
N THR A 198 9.75 3.35 -9.56
CA THR A 198 9.09 4.19 -10.57
C THR A 198 8.79 3.39 -11.86
N GLY A 199 8.01 3.96 -12.76
CA GLY A 199 7.61 3.34 -14.01
C GLY A 199 6.30 2.55 -13.93
N SER A 200 5.84 2.10 -15.10
CA SER A 200 4.53 1.47 -15.27
C SER A 200 4.65 -0.04 -15.50
N TYR A 201 3.84 -0.81 -14.79
CA TYR A 201 3.69 -2.26 -15.00
C TYR A 201 2.28 -2.60 -15.50
N TYR A 202 2.13 -3.79 -16.09
CA TYR A 202 0.87 -4.28 -16.68
C TYR A 202 0.02 -5.11 -15.71
N GLN A 203 0.55 -5.39 -14.52
CA GLN A 203 -0.11 -6.06 -13.39
C GLN A 203 0.62 -5.74 -12.08
N GLY A 204 -0.01 -6.05 -10.94
CA GLY A 204 0.53 -5.74 -9.63
C GLY A 204 -0.25 -4.64 -8.92
N GLU A 205 0.30 -4.08 -7.85
CA GLU A 205 -0.28 -2.99 -7.05
C GLU A 205 0.85 -2.15 -6.43
N ILE A 206 0.53 -0.93 -6.05
CA ILE A 206 1.37 0.07 -5.41
C ILE A 206 0.64 0.54 -4.15
N GLU A 207 1.39 0.63 -3.06
CA GLU A 207 0.89 1.10 -1.76
C GLU A 207 1.85 2.17 -1.24
N ASP A 208 1.37 3.40 -1.10
CA ASP A 208 2.18 4.56 -0.73
C ASP A 208 1.74 5.12 0.63
N TRP A 209 2.54 4.85 1.66
CA TRP A 209 2.23 5.22 3.03
C TRP A 209 3.03 6.41 3.52
N LYS A 210 2.33 7.46 3.95
CA LYS A 210 2.96 8.59 4.66
C LYS A 210 3.16 8.26 6.14
N LEU A 211 4.39 8.00 6.52
CA LEU A 211 4.80 7.71 7.90
C LEU A 211 5.08 9.00 8.65
N THR A 212 4.28 9.32 9.67
CA THR A 212 4.49 10.50 10.53
C THR A 212 5.23 10.10 11.81
N VAL A 213 6.51 10.48 11.91
CA VAL A 213 7.36 10.19 13.07
C VAL A 213 7.36 11.37 14.03
N LYS A 214 6.91 11.13 15.26
CA LYS A 214 6.84 12.17 16.29
C LYS A 214 8.11 12.27 17.10
N GLN A 215 8.43 13.48 17.54
CA GLN A 215 9.46 13.67 18.56
C GLN A 215 8.99 13.00 19.86
N ARG A 216 9.83 12.13 20.43
CA ARG A 216 9.55 11.56 21.75
C ARG A 216 9.52 12.68 22.78
N VAL A 217 8.34 12.98 23.30
CA VAL A 217 8.17 13.98 24.37
C VAL A 217 8.58 13.31 25.68
N PRO A 218 9.49 13.89 26.48
CA PRO A 218 9.84 13.34 27.78
C PRO A 218 8.57 13.14 28.62
N GLU A 219 8.38 11.92 29.13
CA GLU A 219 7.18 11.61 29.91
C GLU A 219 7.01 12.57 31.10
N PRO A 220 5.77 12.82 31.56
CA PRO A 220 5.50 13.72 32.69
C PRO A 220 6.31 13.38 33.95
N THR A 221 6.70 12.12 34.12
CA THR A 221 7.50 11.62 35.24
C THR A 221 8.92 12.20 35.23
N THR A 222 9.54 12.39 34.07
CA THR A 222 10.89 12.98 33.95
C THR A 222 10.85 14.47 34.29
N MET A 223 9.80 15.18 33.86
CA MET A 223 9.52 16.56 34.24
C MET A 223 9.24 16.70 35.74
N LEU A 224 8.47 15.77 36.30
CA LEU A 224 8.16 15.73 37.73
C LEU A 224 9.42 15.49 38.57
N LEU A 225 10.26 14.53 38.19
CA LEU A 225 11.54 14.28 38.86
C LEU A 225 12.49 15.48 38.77
N LEU A 226 12.57 16.13 37.61
CA LEU A 226 13.34 17.36 37.44
C LEU A 226 12.80 18.49 38.33
N GLY A 227 11.47 18.66 38.37
CA GLY A 227 10.80 19.65 39.22
C GLY A 227 11.03 19.40 40.71
N LEU A 228 10.93 18.14 41.15
CA LEU A 228 11.20 17.74 42.53
C LEU A 228 12.68 17.91 42.90
N GLY A 229 13.60 17.59 41.98
CA GLY A 229 15.04 17.80 42.18
C GLY A 229 15.38 19.29 42.38
N LEU A 230 14.84 20.17 41.54
CA LEU A 230 15.03 21.62 41.64
C LEU A 230 14.42 22.20 42.92
N MET A 231 13.24 21.73 43.34
CA MET A 231 12.63 22.13 44.61
C MET A 231 13.43 21.64 45.83
N GLY A 232 13.99 20.43 45.77
CA GLY A 232 14.89 19.91 46.80
C GLY A 232 16.15 20.78 46.96
N LEU A 233 16.79 21.16 45.86
CA LEU A 233 17.96 22.06 45.84
C LEU A 233 17.63 23.46 46.41
N ALA A 234 16.48 24.03 46.04
CA ALA A 234 16.02 25.31 46.59
C ALA A 234 15.73 25.23 48.10
N GLY A 235 15.16 24.12 48.56
CA GLY A 235 14.88 23.85 49.98
C GLY A 235 16.16 23.69 50.82
N VAL A 236 17.17 22.99 50.30
CA VAL A 236 18.49 22.83 50.95
C VAL A 236 19.21 24.18 51.06
N ARG A 237 19.16 25.01 50.02
CA ARG A 237 19.78 26.34 50.03
C ARG A 237 19.17 27.27 51.09
N ARG A 238 17.87 27.18 51.35
CA ARG A 238 17.17 27.95 52.39
C ARG A 238 17.56 27.53 53.82
N LYS A 239 18.00 26.29 54.00
CA LYS A 239 18.38 25.75 55.31
C LYS A 239 19.84 26.08 55.69
N ILE A 240 20.70 26.34 54.70
CA ILE A 240 22.12 26.70 54.90
C ILE A 240 22.30 28.20 55.21
N GLN A 241 21.30 29.04 54.89
CA GLN A 241 21.34 30.49 55.15
C GLN A 241 20.70 30.92 56.49
N LYS A 242 20.45 29.99 57.41
CA LYS A 242 20.07 30.27 58.80
C LYS A 242 21.18 29.77 59.72
#